data_AF-A0A6T6VNZ9-F1
#
_entry.id   AF-A0A6T6VNZ9-F1
#
_cell.length_a   1.000
_cell.length_b   1.000
_cell.length_c   1.000
_cell.angle_alpha   90.00
_cell.angle_beta   90.00
_cell.angle_gamma   90.00
#
_symmetry.space_group_name_H-M   'P 1'
#
loop_
_entity.id
_entity.type
_entity.pdbx_description
1 polymer ?
#
loop_
_entity_poly.entity_id
_entity_poly.type
_entity_poly.pdbx_seq_one_letter_code
_entity_poly.pdbx_strand_id
1 'polypeptide(L)'
;NCDASASSTSSAPLAPSSASPSSSSSSAPLPAVPPMTGFIESYTAALHKYNKSEVPGSFIMHGFDPEHVPIITTLASEFALFDAWHASVPGPTEVNRCFAWSATSDGMATNDKWRIALGMPQKTIFQTLDEANSSWGVFFEDFPSAIVMSYPRYHLEHLHTMDEFKAMAANGTLPAFSFVEPRYYDDFGKPARDQHPDHDVAAGEEAMREVYEAVRNGAAWERSALLITYDEHGGFDDHVPPPTAPSPDGKVSTKPPFNFTRLGLRVPSILISPYVPKGTVVHGGDGGAVFEHSSIPATVRKLFAPAAAPLTRRDATAATFEGVLSLAAPRTDCPASLPPAPTHRAITPGLPPLSALGAAPMSDLQKGFAVVAAHVNGEMVDGLDGMVEREGAALVNRHMAALQARGSAVASA
;
A
#
# COMPACT_ATOMS: atom_id res chain seq x y z
N ASN A 1 78.20 22.04 -24.32
CA ASN A 1 77.62 21.36 -25.51
C ASN A 1 76.45 20.50 -25.09
N CYS A 2 75.26 21.10 -25.06
CA CYS A 2 73.98 20.41 -25.18
C CYS A 2 72.97 21.49 -25.57
N ASP A 3 72.70 21.59 -26.87
CA ASP A 3 71.69 22.48 -27.41
C ASP A 3 70.40 21.69 -27.68
N ALA A 4 69.28 22.36 -27.42
CA ALA A 4 67.92 21.89 -27.59
C ALA A 4 67.44 22.02 -29.05
N SER A 5 66.46 21.21 -29.47
CA SER A 5 65.22 21.72 -30.08
C SER A 5 64.20 20.63 -30.47
N ALA A 6 62.94 21.02 -30.25
CA ALA A 6 61.72 20.73 -31.00
C ALA A 6 60.99 19.38 -30.88
N SER A 7 59.80 19.52 -30.30
CA SER A 7 58.61 18.67 -30.32
C SER A 7 58.03 18.42 -31.73
N SER A 8 57.46 17.23 -31.95
CA SER A 8 56.23 17.09 -32.74
C SER A 8 55.43 15.86 -32.29
N THR A 9 54.15 16.11 -32.06
CA THR A 9 53.07 15.23 -31.61
C THR A 9 52.51 14.40 -32.77
N SER A 10 52.29 13.11 -32.54
CA SER A 10 51.55 12.22 -33.45
C SER A 10 50.17 11.91 -32.88
N SER A 11 49.17 12.51 -33.51
CA SER A 11 47.74 12.33 -33.29
C SER A 11 47.25 11.04 -33.96
N ALA A 12 46.59 10.15 -33.20
CA ALA A 12 45.77 9.07 -33.75
C ALA A 12 44.28 9.46 -33.60
N PRO A 13 43.43 9.20 -34.60
CA PRO A 13 42.08 9.78 -34.67
C PRO A 13 41.10 9.07 -33.72
N LEU A 14 40.44 9.88 -32.90
CA LEU A 14 39.24 9.53 -32.13
C LEU A 14 38.09 9.28 -33.12
N ALA A 15 37.62 8.03 -33.19
CA ALA A 15 36.34 7.71 -33.82
C ALA A 15 35.19 8.02 -32.84
N PRO A 16 34.13 8.71 -33.24
CA PRO A 16 32.94 8.87 -32.40
C PRO A 16 32.15 7.56 -32.42
N SER A 17 32.18 6.77 -31.34
CA SER A 17 31.22 5.69 -31.16
C SER A 17 29.89 6.28 -30.69
N SER A 18 29.10 6.78 -31.63
CA SER A 18 27.67 6.97 -31.43
C SER A 18 26.99 5.60 -31.41
N ALA A 19 27.10 4.89 -30.29
CA ALA A 19 26.19 3.82 -29.96
C ALA A 19 25.35 4.32 -28.80
N SER A 20 24.26 5.00 -29.14
CA SER A 20 23.12 5.10 -28.23
C SER A 20 22.84 3.68 -27.71
N PRO A 21 22.64 3.46 -26.41
CA PRO A 21 21.90 2.29 -26.01
C PRO A 21 20.48 2.56 -26.52
N SER A 22 20.20 2.08 -27.73
CA SER A 22 18.85 1.74 -28.11
C SER A 22 18.39 0.78 -27.02
N SER A 23 17.60 1.27 -26.07
CA SER A 23 16.72 0.42 -25.30
C SER A 23 15.77 -0.17 -26.34
N SER A 24 16.19 -1.28 -26.94
CA SER A 24 15.30 -2.16 -27.67
C SER A 24 14.28 -2.60 -26.66
N SER A 25 13.15 -1.90 -26.63
CA SER A 25 11.91 -2.42 -26.08
C SER A 25 11.49 -3.58 -26.97
N SER A 26 12.20 -4.70 -26.83
CA SER A 26 11.74 -5.95 -27.40
C SER A 26 10.43 -6.27 -26.69
N SER A 27 9.35 -6.16 -27.45
CA SER A 27 7.99 -6.62 -27.17
C SER A 27 7.92 -8.15 -27.08
N ALA A 28 8.94 -8.78 -26.48
CA ALA A 28 8.91 -10.18 -26.14
C ALA A 28 7.72 -10.39 -25.19
N PRO A 29 6.82 -11.33 -25.47
CA PRO A 29 5.73 -11.64 -24.56
C PRO A 29 6.32 -12.03 -23.20
N LEU A 30 5.75 -11.48 -22.12
CA LEU A 30 6.17 -11.85 -20.76
C LEU A 30 6.13 -13.38 -20.63
N PRO A 31 7.14 -13.99 -19.99
CA PRO A 31 7.17 -15.43 -19.83
C PRO A 31 5.91 -15.89 -19.08
N ALA A 32 5.40 -17.08 -19.45
CA ALA A 32 4.20 -17.64 -18.82
C ALA A 32 4.38 -17.82 -17.30
N VAL A 33 5.60 -18.15 -16.88
CA VAL A 33 6.05 -18.21 -15.49
C VAL A 33 7.26 -17.28 -15.35
N PRO A 34 7.19 -16.21 -14.55
CA PRO A 34 8.33 -15.33 -14.29
C PRO A 34 9.50 -16.09 -13.64
N PRO A 35 10.75 -15.88 -14.08
CA PRO A 35 11.91 -16.63 -13.56
C PRO A 35 12.36 -16.19 -12.16
N MET A 36 11.87 -15.05 -11.65
CA MET A 36 12.21 -14.52 -10.32
C MET A 36 13.69 -14.17 -10.10
N THR A 37 14.43 -13.84 -11.18
CA THR A 37 15.87 -13.52 -11.11
C THR A 37 16.20 -12.05 -11.37
N GLY A 38 15.19 -11.18 -11.57
CA GLY A 38 15.38 -9.80 -12.04
C GLY A 38 15.51 -8.72 -10.96
N PHE A 39 15.43 -9.09 -9.67
CA PHE A 39 15.31 -8.13 -8.56
C PHE A 39 16.49 -7.18 -8.45
N ILE A 40 17.71 -7.72 -8.38
CA ILE A 40 18.95 -6.93 -8.25
C ILE A 40 19.11 -5.98 -9.45
N GLU A 41 18.85 -6.47 -10.67
CA GLU A 41 18.96 -5.68 -11.90
C GLU A 41 17.96 -4.52 -11.90
N SER A 42 16.69 -4.82 -11.63
CA SER A 42 15.61 -3.83 -11.57
C SER A 42 15.88 -2.76 -10.50
N TYR A 43 16.30 -3.18 -9.31
CA TYR A 43 16.60 -2.25 -8.22
C TYR A 43 17.85 -1.41 -8.49
N THR A 44 18.91 -1.99 -9.06
CA THR A 44 20.11 -1.24 -9.47
C THR A 44 19.75 -0.15 -10.49
N ALA A 45 18.88 -0.45 -11.45
CA ALA A 45 18.40 0.54 -12.42
C ALA A 45 17.58 1.66 -11.74
N ALA A 46 16.75 1.32 -10.74
CA ALA A 46 16.03 2.31 -9.94
C ALA A 46 16.98 3.21 -9.14
N LEU A 47 17.99 2.65 -8.48
CA LEU A 47 18.99 3.42 -7.72
C LEU A 47 19.72 4.43 -8.61
N HIS A 48 20.10 4.04 -9.83
CA HIS A 48 20.69 4.96 -10.82
C HIS A 48 19.72 6.10 -11.20
N LYS A 49 18.44 5.78 -11.41
CA LYS A 49 17.42 6.79 -11.74
C LYS A 49 17.26 7.83 -10.63
N TYR A 50 17.38 7.43 -9.37
CA TYR A 50 17.18 8.29 -8.20
C TYR A 50 18.48 8.84 -7.60
N ASN A 51 19.63 8.68 -8.27
CA ASN A 51 20.94 9.10 -7.78
C ASN A 51 21.29 8.52 -6.40
N LYS A 52 20.89 7.27 -6.13
CA LYS A 52 21.17 6.50 -4.91
C LYS A 52 22.18 5.35 -5.18
N SER A 53 23.11 5.54 -6.12
CA SER A 53 24.03 4.49 -6.59
C SER A 53 25.02 3.99 -5.53
N GLU A 54 25.11 4.66 -4.38
CA GLU A 54 25.87 4.23 -3.21
C GLU A 54 25.26 3.01 -2.51
N VAL A 55 23.96 2.76 -2.68
CA VAL A 55 23.29 1.57 -2.16
C VAL A 55 23.58 0.39 -3.09
N PRO A 56 24.02 -0.78 -2.58
CA PRO A 56 24.20 -1.94 -3.43
C PRO A 56 22.85 -2.50 -3.90
N GLY A 57 22.75 -2.88 -5.17
CA GLY A 57 21.54 -3.49 -5.72
C GLY A 57 21.11 -4.78 -5.01
N SER A 58 22.05 -5.48 -4.36
CA SER A 58 21.75 -6.66 -3.54
C SER A 58 20.93 -6.37 -2.29
N PHE A 59 20.79 -5.09 -1.89
CA PHE A 59 20.02 -4.71 -0.71
C PHE A 59 18.55 -5.17 -0.81
N ILE A 60 18.00 -5.21 -2.02
CA ILE A 60 16.62 -5.63 -2.28
C ILE A 60 16.32 -7.09 -1.92
N MET A 61 17.38 -7.89 -1.71
CA MET A 61 17.29 -9.30 -1.35
C MET A 61 17.19 -9.52 0.17
N HIS A 62 17.22 -8.46 0.97
CA HIS A 62 17.11 -8.57 2.43
C HIS A 62 15.66 -8.71 2.88
N GLY A 63 15.48 -9.42 3.99
CA GLY A 63 14.27 -9.43 4.79
C GLY A 63 14.60 -9.13 6.25
N PHE A 64 13.58 -8.89 7.06
CA PHE A 64 13.74 -8.66 8.50
C PHE A 64 13.75 -9.97 9.27
N ASP A 65 14.69 -10.10 10.21
CA ASP A 65 14.59 -11.12 11.26
C ASP A 65 13.43 -10.79 12.22
N PRO A 66 12.80 -11.80 12.85
CA PRO A 66 11.63 -11.59 13.72
C PRO A 66 11.82 -10.57 14.85
N GLU A 67 13.05 -10.39 15.35
CA GLU A 67 13.37 -9.41 16.40
C GLU A 67 13.28 -7.95 15.93
N HIS A 68 13.34 -7.71 14.63
CA HIS A 68 13.18 -6.40 13.99
C HIS A 68 11.74 -6.11 13.59
N VAL A 69 10.86 -7.11 13.66
CA VAL A 69 9.42 -6.98 13.38
C VAL A 69 8.59 -7.81 14.39
N PRO A 70 8.75 -7.56 15.71
CA PRO A 70 8.18 -8.42 16.75
C PRO A 70 6.65 -8.40 16.79
N ILE A 71 6.00 -7.31 16.38
CA ILE A 71 4.54 -7.17 16.34
C ILE A 71 3.96 -8.04 15.23
N ILE A 72 4.36 -7.85 13.97
CA ILE A 72 3.82 -8.69 12.88
C ILE A 72 4.15 -10.17 13.10
N THR A 73 5.32 -10.49 13.66
CA THR A 73 5.72 -11.85 14.04
C THR A 73 4.77 -12.45 15.08
N THR A 74 4.44 -11.68 16.11
CA THR A 74 3.51 -12.13 17.17
C THR A 74 2.11 -12.34 16.59
N LEU A 75 1.63 -11.40 15.78
CA LEU A 75 0.32 -11.50 15.12
C LEU A 75 0.23 -12.74 14.21
N ALA A 76 1.27 -13.00 13.40
CA ALA A 76 1.31 -14.16 12.52
C ALA A 76 1.33 -15.48 13.30
N SER A 77 2.01 -15.52 14.45
CA SER A 77 2.09 -16.71 15.31
C SER A 77 0.79 -16.97 16.10
N GLU A 78 0.03 -15.92 16.39
CA GLU A 78 -1.19 -16.00 17.19
C GLU A 78 -2.47 -16.19 16.36
N PHE A 79 -2.46 -15.82 15.09
CA PHE A 79 -3.66 -15.80 14.24
C PHE A 79 -3.44 -16.53 12.90
N ALA A 80 -4.09 -16.07 11.82
CA ALA A 80 -3.97 -16.67 10.49
C ALA A 80 -3.03 -15.84 9.61
N LEU A 81 -1.89 -16.42 9.24
CA LEU A 81 -0.98 -15.88 8.23
C LEU A 81 -1.35 -16.43 6.85
N PHE A 82 -1.55 -15.56 5.86
CA PHE A 82 -1.65 -15.96 4.46
C PHE A 82 -0.24 -15.94 3.86
N ASP A 83 0.27 -17.11 3.47
CA ASP A 83 1.59 -17.23 2.83
C ASP A 83 1.50 -17.21 1.30
N ALA A 84 0.30 -17.01 0.75
CA ALA A 84 0.02 -16.91 -0.68
C ALA A 84 -0.99 -15.79 -1.02
N TRP A 85 -0.93 -14.67 -0.29
CA TRP A 85 -1.65 -13.45 -0.68
C TRP A 85 -0.81 -12.62 -1.65
N HIS A 86 -1.35 -12.28 -2.81
CA HIS A 86 -0.64 -11.54 -3.86
C HIS A 86 -1.15 -10.11 -4.00
N ALA A 87 -0.27 -9.19 -4.38
CA ALA A 87 -0.73 -7.91 -4.93
C ALA A 87 -1.56 -8.17 -6.20
N SER A 88 -2.60 -7.37 -6.45
CA SER A 88 -3.51 -7.61 -7.58
C SER A 88 -2.85 -7.43 -8.95
N VAL A 89 -1.77 -6.64 -9.01
CA VAL A 89 -0.93 -6.44 -10.20
C VAL A 89 0.55 -6.29 -9.82
N PRO A 90 1.50 -6.60 -10.72
CA PRO A 90 2.91 -6.29 -10.55
C PRO A 90 3.15 -4.79 -10.84
N GLY A 91 2.63 -3.94 -9.97
CA GLY A 91 2.57 -2.50 -10.17
C GLY A 91 2.49 -1.73 -8.85
N PRO A 92 2.42 -0.39 -8.94
CA PRO A 92 2.58 0.48 -7.78
C PRO A 92 1.31 0.57 -6.92
N THR A 93 1.47 1.19 -5.74
CA THR A 93 0.47 1.45 -4.71
C THR A 93 -0.93 1.77 -5.21
N GLU A 94 -1.13 2.85 -5.98
CA GLU A 94 -2.49 3.33 -6.29
C GLU A 94 -3.26 2.35 -7.15
N VAL A 95 -2.56 1.64 -8.02
CA VAL A 95 -3.17 0.62 -8.86
C VAL A 95 -3.68 -0.52 -7.97
N ASN A 96 -2.84 -1.01 -7.07
CA ASN A 96 -3.21 -2.09 -6.15
C ASN A 96 -4.29 -1.68 -5.14
N ARG A 97 -4.27 -0.45 -4.62
CA ARG A 97 -5.34 0.08 -3.75
C ARG A 97 -6.67 0.21 -4.49
N CYS A 98 -6.67 0.59 -5.77
CA CYS A 98 -7.88 0.56 -6.58
C CYS A 98 -8.50 -0.84 -6.63
N PHE A 99 -7.71 -1.92 -6.71
CA PHE A 99 -8.24 -3.29 -6.63
C PHE A 99 -8.83 -3.61 -5.25
N ALA A 100 -8.21 -3.15 -4.16
CA ALA A 100 -8.74 -3.31 -2.80
C ALA A 100 -10.11 -2.64 -2.59
N TRP A 101 -10.40 -1.54 -3.29
CA TRP A 101 -11.69 -0.84 -3.15
C TRP A 101 -12.69 -1.13 -4.27
N SER A 102 -12.24 -1.52 -5.45
CA SER A 102 -13.10 -1.59 -6.65
C SER A 102 -12.86 -2.79 -7.55
N ALA A 103 -11.95 -3.70 -7.18
CA ALA A 103 -11.59 -4.88 -7.95
C ALA A 103 -11.11 -4.60 -9.40
N THR A 104 -10.74 -3.34 -9.69
CA THR A 104 -10.11 -2.89 -10.94
C THR A 104 -9.39 -1.56 -10.70
N SER A 105 -8.42 -1.26 -11.55
CA SER A 105 -7.81 0.07 -11.64
C SER A 105 -8.32 0.87 -12.84
N ASP A 106 -9.43 0.44 -13.44
CA ASP A 106 -10.03 1.06 -14.64
C ASP A 106 -9.03 1.08 -15.83
N GLY A 107 -8.08 0.14 -15.86
CA GLY A 107 -7.02 0.08 -16.88
C GLY A 107 -5.78 0.94 -16.57
N MET A 108 -5.69 1.54 -15.38
CA MET A 108 -4.49 2.22 -14.89
C MET A 108 -3.42 1.19 -14.50
N ALA A 109 -2.21 1.26 -15.06
CA ALA A 109 -1.11 0.32 -14.74
C ALA A 109 0.08 0.98 -14.04
N THR A 110 0.03 2.30 -13.83
CA THR A 110 1.03 3.08 -13.10
C THR A 110 0.31 4.16 -12.30
N ASN A 111 0.95 4.74 -11.29
CA ASN A 111 0.41 5.91 -10.59
C ASN A 111 0.30 7.09 -11.57
N ASP A 112 -0.94 7.43 -11.96
CA ASP A 112 -1.24 8.59 -12.79
C ASP A 112 -1.88 9.67 -11.91
N LYS A 113 -1.06 10.65 -11.52
CA LYS A 113 -1.42 11.71 -10.57
C LYS A 113 -2.66 12.49 -11.03
N TRP A 114 -2.85 12.69 -12.33
CA TRP A 114 -3.99 13.45 -12.84
C TRP A 114 -5.26 12.63 -12.88
N ARG A 115 -5.14 11.35 -13.25
CA ARG A 115 -6.28 10.45 -13.22
C ARG A 115 -6.82 10.26 -11.80
N ILE A 116 -5.93 10.06 -10.82
CA ILE A 116 -6.34 9.99 -9.41
C ILE A 116 -6.84 11.34 -8.90
N ALA A 117 -6.27 12.47 -9.34
CA ALA A 117 -6.76 13.79 -8.95
C ALA A 117 -8.19 14.04 -9.41
N LEU A 118 -8.58 13.59 -10.61
CA LEU A 118 -9.96 13.71 -11.12
C LEU A 118 -10.97 12.82 -10.37
N GLY A 119 -10.49 11.78 -9.70
CA GLY A 119 -11.32 10.77 -9.05
C GLY A 119 -11.53 9.57 -9.94
N MET A 120 -11.10 8.41 -9.45
CA MET A 120 -11.25 7.15 -10.16
C MET A 120 -12.75 6.78 -10.27
N PRO A 121 -13.29 6.58 -11.48
CA PRO A 121 -14.74 6.60 -11.72
C PRO A 121 -15.44 5.26 -11.46
N GLN A 122 -14.69 4.18 -11.27
CA GLN A 122 -15.27 2.86 -11.11
C GLN A 122 -16.03 2.70 -9.79
N LYS A 123 -17.08 1.88 -9.82
CA LYS A 123 -17.88 1.53 -8.65
C LYS A 123 -17.01 0.88 -7.58
N THR A 124 -17.19 1.30 -6.34
CA THR A 124 -16.43 0.81 -5.19
C THR A 124 -17.26 -0.14 -4.33
N ILE A 125 -16.57 -0.86 -3.44
CA ILE A 125 -17.18 -1.60 -2.35
C ILE A 125 -17.96 -0.68 -1.41
N PHE A 126 -17.46 0.55 -1.17
CA PHE A 126 -18.15 1.56 -0.37
C PHE A 126 -19.56 1.86 -0.93
N GLN A 127 -19.65 2.11 -2.24
CA GLN A 127 -20.94 2.30 -2.91
C GLN A 127 -21.83 1.06 -2.82
N THR A 128 -21.24 -0.13 -2.94
CA THR A 128 -21.99 -1.39 -2.83
C THR A 128 -22.57 -1.60 -1.43
N LEU A 129 -21.86 -1.16 -0.39
CA LEU A 129 -22.32 -1.23 0.99
C LEU A 129 -23.46 -0.25 1.25
N ASP A 130 -23.37 1.00 0.76
CA ASP A 130 -24.48 1.95 0.87
C ASP A 130 -25.75 1.47 0.17
N GLU A 131 -25.62 0.94 -1.06
CA GLU A 131 -26.74 0.34 -1.79
C GLU A 131 -27.36 -0.85 -1.04
N ALA A 132 -26.60 -1.53 -0.19
CA ALA A 132 -27.04 -2.61 0.68
C ALA A 132 -27.49 -2.16 2.08
N ASN A 133 -27.43 -0.85 2.38
CA ASN A 133 -27.66 -0.27 3.71
C ASN A 133 -26.72 -0.82 4.80
N SER A 134 -25.47 -1.12 4.43
CA SER A 134 -24.40 -1.54 5.33
C SER A 134 -23.43 -0.40 5.59
N SER A 135 -23.10 -0.15 6.86
CA SER A 135 -22.24 0.96 7.24
C SER A 135 -20.77 0.70 6.88
N TRP A 136 -20.09 1.76 6.44
CA TRP A 136 -18.65 1.75 6.21
C TRP A 136 -18.00 3.01 6.77
N GLY A 137 -16.68 2.98 6.95
CA GLY A 137 -15.89 4.15 7.32
C GLY A 137 -14.42 3.99 6.94
N VAL A 138 -13.78 5.12 6.65
CA VAL A 138 -12.34 5.22 6.37
C VAL A 138 -11.69 5.99 7.50
N PHE A 139 -10.70 5.39 8.15
CA PHE A 139 -10.02 5.91 9.32
C PHE A 139 -8.56 6.20 8.98
N PHE A 140 -8.12 7.44 9.16
CA PHE A 140 -6.81 7.88 8.70
C PHE A 140 -6.12 8.82 9.70
N GLU A 141 -4.80 8.97 9.57
CA GLU A 141 -4.01 9.89 10.39
C GLU A 141 -3.73 11.23 9.73
N ASP A 142 -3.31 11.23 8.46
CA ASP A 142 -2.96 12.44 7.72
C ASP A 142 -3.68 12.55 6.37
N PHE A 143 -3.88 11.44 5.65
CA PHE A 143 -4.59 11.44 4.37
C PHE A 143 -5.48 10.18 4.19
N PRO A 144 -6.79 10.34 3.88
CA PRO A 144 -7.66 9.20 3.57
C PRO A 144 -7.52 8.81 2.10
N SER A 145 -6.67 7.84 1.76
CA SER A 145 -6.37 7.54 0.35
C SER A 145 -7.57 7.01 -0.43
N ALA A 146 -8.61 6.52 0.24
CA ALA A 146 -9.88 6.18 -0.39
C ALA A 146 -10.50 7.34 -1.21
N ILE A 147 -10.18 8.60 -0.91
CA ILE A 147 -10.63 9.75 -1.71
C ILE A 147 -9.96 9.83 -3.09
N VAL A 148 -9.02 8.95 -3.43
CA VAL A 148 -8.61 8.74 -4.82
C VAL A 148 -9.79 8.24 -5.67
N MET A 149 -10.70 7.48 -5.07
CA MET A 149 -11.95 7.07 -5.69
C MET A 149 -12.95 8.23 -5.71
N SER A 150 -13.75 8.36 -6.78
CA SER A 150 -14.74 9.44 -6.87
C SER A 150 -15.83 9.33 -5.81
N TYR A 151 -16.27 8.10 -5.48
CA TYR A 151 -17.41 7.90 -4.59
C TYR A 151 -17.14 8.40 -3.15
N PRO A 152 -16.06 8.01 -2.45
CA PRO A 152 -15.75 8.52 -1.10
C PRO A 152 -15.60 10.05 -1.01
N ARG A 153 -15.28 10.76 -2.10
CA ARG A 153 -15.19 12.24 -2.11
C ARG A 153 -16.53 12.93 -1.87
N TYR A 154 -17.62 12.28 -2.22
CA TYR A 154 -18.98 12.80 -2.04
C TYR A 154 -19.63 12.29 -0.74
N HIS A 155 -18.91 11.45 0.01
CA HIS A 155 -19.37 10.78 1.23
C HIS A 155 -18.40 11.09 2.39
N LEU A 156 -18.17 12.38 2.62
CA LEU A 156 -17.17 12.85 3.58
C LEU A 156 -17.55 12.52 5.03
N GLU A 157 -18.82 12.29 5.30
CA GLU A 157 -19.36 11.84 6.59
C GLU A 157 -18.83 10.45 7.02
N HIS A 158 -18.24 9.69 6.09
CA HIS A 158 -17.62 8.39 6.35
C HIS A 158 -16.09 8.47 6.57
N LEU A 159 -15.52 9.68 6.53
CA LEU A 159 -14.08 9.88 6.73
C LEU A 159 -13.82 10.33 8.17
N HIS A 160 -13.04 9.54 8.89
CA HIS A 160 -12.81 9.69 10.32
C HIS A 160 -11.31 9.72 10.64
N THR A 161 -10.98 10.42 11.71
CA THR A 161 -9.63 10.42 12.29
C THR A 161 -9.31 9.09 13.00
N MET A 162 -8.02 8.84 13.20
CA MET A 162 -7.56 7.70 14.01
C MET A 162 -7.99 7.79 15.49
N ASP A 163 -8.22 8.98 16.03
CA ASP A 163 -8.75 9.14 17.39
C ASP A 163 -10.23 8.71 17.46
N GLU A 164 -11.02 9.05 16.44
CA GLU A 164 -12.40 8.55 16.30
C GLU A 164 -12.42 7.03 16.12
N PHE A 165 -11.48 6.45 15.36
CA PHE A 165 -11.32 4.99 15.27
C PHE A 165 -11.16 4.36 16.67
N LYS A 166 -10.22 4.86 17.47
CA LYS A 166 -9.95 4.35 18.83
C LYS A 166 -11.18 4.49 19.73
N ALA A 167 -11.89 5.61 19.66
CA ALA A 167 -13.12 5.82 20.42
C ALA A 167 -14.26 4.87 19.99
N MET A 168 -14.45 4.68 18.68
CA MET A 168 -15.47 3.78 18.13
C MET A 168 -15.14 2.31 18.41
N ALA A 169 -13.86 1.92 18.36
CA ALA A 169 -13.40 0.58 18.71
C ALA A 169 -13.68 0.29 20.20
N ALA A 170 -13.30 1.21 21.09
CA ALA A 170 -13.56 1.09 22.53
C ALA A 170 -15.05 0.92 22.83
N ASN A 171 -15.90 1.71 22.17
CA ASN A 171 -17.36 1.68 22.37
C ASN A 171 -18.08 0.56 21.60
N GLY A 172 -17.38 -0.19 20.74
CA GLY A 172 -17.97 -1.25 19.91
C GLY A 172 -18.92 -0.71 18.84
N THR A 173 -18.68 0.51 18.35
CA THR A 173 -19.51 1.22 17.37
C THR A 173 -18.83 1.40 16.01
N LEU A 174 -17.75 0.67 15.73
CA LEU A 174 -17.14 0.66 14.39
C LEU A 174 -18.17 0.25 13.32
N PRO A 175 -18.11 0.83 12.10
CA PRO A 175 -18.93 0.41 10.97
C PRO A 175 -18.71 -1.06 10.60
N ALA A 176 -19.67 -1.65 9.88
CA ALA A 176 -19.57 -3.04 9.40
C ALA A 176 -18.30 -3.28 8.57
N PHE A 177 -17.90 -2.29 7.76
CA PHE A 177 -16.60 -2.26 7.10
C PHE A 177 -15.79 -1.03 7.49
N SER A 178 -14.66 -1.24 8.16
CA SER A 178 -13.74 -0.18 8.58
C SER A 178 -12.42 -0.33 7.82
N PHE A 179 -12.07 0.65 6.98
CA PHE A 179 -10.78 0.70 6.28
C PHE A 179 -9.85 1.63 7.05
N VAL A 180 -8.74 1.10 7.59
CA VAL A 180 -7.83 1.83 8.47
C VAL A 180 -6.51 2.07 7.75
N GLU A 181 -6.03 3.31 7.77
CA GLU A 181 -4.84 3.75 7.05
C GLU A 181 -3.81 4.39 7.98
N PRO A 182 -2.51 4.12 7.75
CA PRO A 182 -1.43 4.71 8.51
C PRO A 182 -1.14 6.15 8.08
N ARG A 183 -0.27 6.82 8.82
CA ARG A 183 0.37 8.08 8.41
C ARG A 183 1.35 7.86 7.25
N TYR A 184 1.32 8.73 6.25
CA TYR A 184 2.16 8.64 5.05
C TYR A 184 3.33 9.62 5.00
N TYR A 185 3.34 10.68 5.80
CA TYR A 185 4.40 11.69 5.77
C TYR A 185 5.23 11.72 7.05
N ASP A 186 6.56 11.75 6.90
CA ASP A 186 7.46 12.17 7.95
C ASP A 186 7.31 13.69 8.20
N ASP A 187 7.00 14.06 9.44
CA ASP A 187 6.90 15.44 9.91
C ASP A 187 7.58 15.57 11.29
N PHE A 188 7.78 16.80 11.77
CA PHE A 188 8.49 17.10 13.01
C PHE A 188 7.89 16.32 14.20
N GLY A 189 8.65 15.34 14.70
CA GLY A 189 8.22 14.47 15.81
C GLY A 189 7.09 13.50 15.46
N LYS A 190 6.65 13.41 14.20
CA LYS A 190 5.54 12.57 13.75
C LYS A 190 5.97 11.73 12.54
N PRO A 191 6.45 10.51 12.76
CA PRO A 191 6.99 9.71 11.68
C PRO A 191 5.89 9.07 10.84
N ALA A 192 6.13 8.91 9.55
CA ALA A 192 5.32 8.04 8.70
C ALA A 192 5.32 6.61 9.26
N ARG A 193 4.17 5.91 9.11
CA ARG A 193 3.88 4.63 9.76
C ARG A 193 3.37 3.57 8.77
N ASP A 194 3.56 3.82 7.48
CA ASP A 194 3.08 2.99 6.37
C ASP A 194 4.03 1.86 5.96
N GLN A 195 5.23 1.80 6.57
CA GLN A 195 6.32 0.90 6.22
C GLN A 195 6.75 0.98 4.73
N HIS A 196 6.58 2.15 4.10
CA HIS A 196 7.19 2.40 2.80
C HIS A 196 8.73 2.23 2.91
N PRO A 197 9.45 1.72 1.89
CA PRO A 197 10.88 1.39 2.01
C PRO A 197 11.82 2.51 2.50
N ASP A 198 11.41 3.76 2.36
CA ASP A 198 12.17 4.94 2.85
C ASP A 198 11.83 5.31 4.31
N HIS A 199 10.79 4.71 4.91
CA HIS A 199 10.33 4.96 6.27
C HIS A 199 10.80 3.87 7.26
N ASP A 200 10.80 4.19 8.54
CA ASP A 200 11.21 3.24 9.58
C ASP A 200 10.10 2.23 9.86
N VAL A 201 10.37 0.96 9.57
CA VAL A 201 9.48 -0.18 9.82
C VAL A 201 9.01 -0.24 11.28
N ALA A 202 9.83 0.21 12.23
CA ALA A 202 9.46 0.27 13.64
C ALA A 202 8.23 1.16 13.90
N ALA A 203 8.09 2.25 13.15
CA ALA A 203 6.94 3.16 13.28
C ALA A 203 5.64 2.50 12.77
N GLY A 204 5.73 1.67 11.73
CA GLY A 204 4.59 0.89 11.25
C GLY A 204 4.24 -0.30 12.14
N GLU A 205 5.24 -0.94 12.75
CA GLU A 205 5.02 -1.97 13.80
C GLU A 205 4.24 -1.38 14.99
N GLU A 206 4.57 -0.16 15.39
CA GLU A 206 3.81 0.57 16.42
C GLU A 206 2.38 0.90 15.99
N ALA A 207 2.16 1.30 14.72
CA ALA A 207 0.82 1.54 14.21
C ALA A 207 -0.04 0.26 14.18
N MET A 208 0.54 -0.89 13.77
CA MET A 208 -0.14 -2.18 13.84
C MET A 208 -0.50 -2.54 15.29
N ARG A 209 0.40 -2.25 16.24
CA ARG A 209 0.14 -2.45 17.66
C ARG A 209 -1.04 -1.63 18.14
N GLU A 210 -1.05 -0.32 17.86
CA GLU A 210 -2.13 0.58 18.26
C GLU A 210 -3.49 0.14 17.69
N VAL A 211 -3.54 -0.22 16.41
CA VAL A 211 -4.77 -0.67 15.75
C VAL A 211 -5.25 -2.00 16.33
N TYR A 212 -4.35 -2.97 16.48
CA TYR A 212 -4.66 -4.25 17.08
C TYR A 212 -5.22 -4.08 18.49
N GLU A 213 -4.52 -3.36 19.36
CA GLU A 213 -4.90 -3.20 20.77
C GLU A 213 -6.22 -2.43 20.91
N ALA A 214 -6.52 -1.48 20.02
CA ALA A 214 -7.81 -0.79 19.98
C ALA A 214 -8.97 -1.75 19.66
N VAL A 215 -8.82 -2.61 18.66
CA VAL A 215 -9.86 -3.60 18.28
C VAL A 215 -9.96 -4.70 19.34
N ARG A 216 -8.82 -5.22 19.80
CA ARG A 216 -8.70 -6.33 20.74
C ARG A 216 -9.29 -6.02 22.10
N ASN A 217 -9.10 -4.80 22.59
CA ASN A 217 -9.62 -4.36 23.88
C ASN A 217 -10.99 -3.66 23.76
N GLY A 218 -11.49 -3.48 22.54
CA GLY A 218 -12.77 -2.86 22.25
C GLY A 218 -13.97 -3.75 22.57
N ALA A 219 -15.12 -3.13 22.83
CA ALA A 219 -16.35 -3.82 23.20
C ALA A 219 -16.91 -4.78 22.12
N ALA A 220 -16.42 -4.67 20.88
CA ALA A 220 -16.85 -5.52 19.76
C ALA A 220 -15.86 -6.65 19.41
N TRP A 221 -14.79 -6.90 20.18
CA TRP A 221 -13.74 -7.89 19.86
C TRP A 221 -14.28 -9.25 19.38
N GLU A 222 -15.24 -9.84 20.11
CA GLU A 222 -15.85 -11.14 19.78
C GLU A 222 -16.82 -11.09 18.58
N ARG A 223 -16.92 -9.97 17.89
CA ARG A 223 -17.71 -9.79 16.66
C ARG A 223 -16.88 -9.12 15.55
N SER A 224 -15.56 -9.07 15.73
CA SER A 224 -14.63 -8.40 14.82
C SER A 224 -13.69 -9.39 14.14
N ALA A 225 -13.31 -9.04 12.92
CA ALA A 225 -12.17 -9.58 12.23
C ALA A 225 -11.34 -8.40 11.69
N LEU A 226 -10.03 -8.42 11.94
CA LEU A 226 -9.08 -7.43 11.47
C LEU A 226 -8.15 -8.09 10.45
N LEU A 227 -8.11 -7.56 9.23
CA LEU A 227 -7.14 -7.94 8.21
C LEU A 227 -6.04 -6.87 8.17
N ILE A 228 -4.80 -7.26 8.43
CA ILE A 228 -3.63 -6.44 8.16
C ILE A 228 -2.99 -6.94 6.86
N THR A 229 -2.75 -6.05 5.91
CA THR A 229 -2.13 -6.38 4.62
C THR A 229 -1.38 -5.18 4.05
N TYR A 230 -0.54 -5.42 3.05
CA TYR A 230 0.19 -4.39 2.29
C TYR A 230 -0.43 -4.25 0.90
N ASP A 231 -0.26 -3.09 0.29
CA ASP A 231 -0.71 -2.79 -1.07
C ASP A 231 0.23 -3.36 -2.13
N GLU A 232 1.54 -3.37 -1.88
CA GLU A 232 2.55 -3.97 -2.75
C GLU A 232 3.79 -4.42 -1.94
N HIS A 233 4.85 -4.87 -2.63
CA HIS A 233 5.97 -5.60 -2.00
C HIS A 233 7.22 -4.73 -1.74
N GLY A 234 7.17 -3.43 -2.00
CA GLY A 234 8.26 -2.47 -1.80
C GLY A 234 9.44 -2.63 -2.75
N GLY A 235 9.33 -3.48 -3.78
CA GLY A 235 10.44 -3.87 -4.63
C GLY A 235 11.25 -5.09 -4.13
N PHE A 236 11.06 -5.49 -2.87
CA PHE A 236 11.81 -6.57 -2.21
C PHE A 236 11.61 -7.94 -2.88
N ASP A 237 12.64 -8.80 -2.75
CA ASP A 237 12.65 -10.15 -3.30
C ASP A 237 11.50 -11.02 -2.78
N ASP A 238 10.88 -11.77 -3.69
CA ASP A 238 10.04 -12.91 -3.36
C ASP A 238 10.30 -14.02 -4.38
N HIS A 239 10.48 -15.23 -3.89
CA HIS A 239 10.86 -16.36 -4.73
C HIS A 239 9.67 -17.00 -5.48
N VAL A 240 8.42 -16.64 -5.16
CA VAL A 240 7.23 -17.28 -5.73
C VAL A 240 6.78 -16.55 -7.00
N PRO A 241 6.75 -17.23 -8.16
CA PRO A 241 6.24 -16.64 -9.38
C PRO A 241 4.75 -16.25 -9.26
N PRO A 242 4.36 -15.01 -9.57
CA PRO A 242 2.96 -14.59 -9.51
C PRO A 242 2.03 -15.39 -10.42
N PRO A 243 0.88 -15.85 -9.91
CA PRO A 243 -0.08 -16.60 -10.71
C PRO A 243 -0.80 -15.68 -11.71
N THR A 244 -1.49 -16.30 -12.67
CA THR A 244 -2.42 -15.59 -13.56
C THR A 244 -3.74 -15.34 -12.86
N ALA A 245 -4.46 -14.30 -13.30
CA ALA A 245 -5.82 -14.02 -12.87
C ALA A 245 -6.66 -13.47 -14.04
N PRO A 246 -8.00 -13.55 -14.01
CA PRO A 246 -8.83 -13.02 -15.10
C PRO A 246 -8.75 -11.50 -15.15
N SER A 247 -8.61 -10.92 -16.35
CA SER A 247 -8.69 -9.47 -16.52
C SER A 247 -10.01 -8.93 -15.92
N PRO A 248 -9.97 -7.89 -15.06
CA PRO A 248 -11.13 -7.48 -14.27
C PRO A 248 -12.31 -7.05 -15.15
N ASP A 249 -12.05 -6.17 -16.11
CA ASP A 249 -13.05 -5.45 -16.90
C ASP A 249 -12.75 -5.44 -18.40
N GLY A 250 -11.72 -6.18 -18.84
CA GLY A 250 -11.32 -6.27 -20.25
C GLY A 250 -10.51 -5.07 -20.77
N LYS A 251 -10.20 -4.08 -19.92
CA LYS A 251 -9.33 -2.96 -20.30
C LYS A 251 -7.88 -3.39 -20.34
N VAL A 252 -7.12 -2.72 -21.20
CA VAL A 252 -5.68 -2.94 -21.40
C VAL A 252 -4.99 -1.59 -21.25
N SER A 253 -3.99 -1.50 -20.38
CA SER A 253 -3.15 -0.32 -20.30
C SER A 253 -2.22 -0.28 -21.50
N THR A 254 -1.92 0.91 -21.99
CA THR A 254 -0.91 1.13 -23.04
C THR A 254 0.39 1.71 -22.48
N LYS A 255 0.41 2.09 -21.20
CA LYS A 255 1.54 2.78 -20.55
C LYS A 255 1.68 2.34 -19.08
N PRO A 256 2.48 1.30 -18.80
CA PRO A 256 3.04 0.35 -19.77
C PRO A 256 1.95 -0.56 -20.39
N PRO A 257 2.21 -1.23 -21.52
CA PRO A 257 1.32 -2.26 -22.05
C PRO A 257 1.06 -3.37 -21.01
N PHE A 258 -0.18 -3.48 -20.53
CA PHE A 258 -0.55 -4.49 -19.53
C PHE A 258 -2.03 -4.85 -19.61
N ASN A 259 -2.34 -6.14 -19.70
CA ASN A 259 -3.70 -6.66 -19.90
C ASN A 259 -4.39 -7.11 -18.59
N PHE A 260 -3.73 -6.92 -17.45
CA PHE A 260 -4.23 -7.27 -16.13
C PHE A 260 -4.49 -8.78 -15.92
N THR A 261 -3.85 -9.67 -16.68
CA THR A 261 -4.02 -11.13 -16.50
C THR A 261 -2.97 -11.78 -15.59
N ARG A 262 -2.16 -10.98 -14.90
CA ARG A 262 -1.05 -11.41 -14.02
C ARG A 262 -1.18 -10.69 -12.68
N LEU A 263 -1.06 -11.43 -11.58
CA LEU A 263 -0.95 -10.84 -10.24
C LEU A 263 0.46 -10.31 -9.98
N GLY A 264 0.62 -9.54 -8.91
CA GLY A 264 1.92 -9.11 -8.39
C GLY A 264 2.54 -10.15 -7.47
N LEU A 265 3.68 -9.78 -6.87
CA LEU A 265 4.34 -10.60 -5.86
C LEU A 265 3.48 -10.77 -4.62
N ARG A 266 3.88 -11.72 -3.78
CA ARG A 266 3.24 -11.93 -2.49
C ARG A 266 3.45 -10.72 -1.58
N VAL A 267 2.46 -10.46 -0.75
CA VAL A 267 2.51 -9.48 0.33
C VAL A 267 2.08 -10.15 1.63
N PRO A 268 2.63 -9.75 2.78
CA PRO A 268 2.17 -10.30 4.05
C PRO A 268 0.69 -9.95 4.28
N SER A 269 -0.11 -10.92 4.70
CA SER A 269 -1.48 -10.67 5.14
C SER A 269 -1.80 -11.53 6.36
N ILE A 270 -2.45 -10.94 7.36
CA ILE A 270 -2.80 -11.61 8.62
C ILE A 270 -4.26 -11.33 8.94
N LEU A 271 -5.07 -12.38 9.11
CA LEU A 271 -6.44 -12.28 9.59
C LEU A 271 -6.48 -12.57 11.09
N ILE A 272 -6.94 -11.59 11.84
CA ILE A 272 -6.95 -11.53 13.30
C ILE A 272 -8.40 -11.55 13.77
N SER A 273 -8.75 -12.56 14.57
CA SER A 273 -10.07 -12.68 15.19
C SER A 273 -10.01 -13.75 16.30
N PRO A 274 -10.82 -13.66 17.36
CA PRO A 274 -10.88 -14.75 18.33
C PRO A 274 -11.47 -16.04 17.74
N TYR A 275 -12.06 -16.01 16.54
CA TYR A 275 -12.58 -17.18 15.85
C TYR A 275 -11.56 -17.88 14.94
N VAL A 276 -10.32 -17.42 14.93
CA VAL A 276 -9.23 -18.04 14.16
C VAL A 276 -8.42 -18.99 15.07
N PRO A 277 -8.23 -20.27 14.69
CA PRO A 277 -7.32 -21.16 15.40
C PRO A 277 -5.90 -20.57 15.48
N LYS A 278 -5.25 -20.71 16.64
CA LYS A 278 -3.91 -20.18 16.85
C LYS A 278 -2.89 -20.78 15.86
N GLY A 279 -2.04 -19.93 15.27
CA GLY A 279 -0.96 -20.36 14.37
C GLY A 279 -1.48 -20.96 13.06
N THR A 280 -2.58 -20.44 12.54
CA THR A 280 -3.14 -20.89 11.26
C THR A 280 -2.28 -20.38 10.10
N VAL A 281 -1.98 -21.23 9.13
CA VAL A 281 -1.34 -20.83 7.86
C VAL A 281 -2.31 -21.11 6.72
N VAL A 282 -2.55 -20.11 5.88
CA VAL A 282 -3.49 -20.16 4.76
C VAL A 282 -2.73 -20.09 3.43
N HIS A 283 -2.75 -21.20 2.70
CA HIS A 283 -1.97 -21.41 1.47
C HIS A 283 -2.68 -21.03 0.18
N GLY A 284 -4.01 -20.85 0.21
CA GLY A 284 -4.81 -20.60 -0.98
C GLY A 284 -6.30 -20.74 -0.68
N GLY A 285 -7.13 -20.29 -1.62
CA GLY A 285 -8.58 -20.38 -1.51
C GLY A 285 -9.16 -21.69 -2.05
N ASP A 286 -10.41 -21.95 -1.69
CA ASP A 286 -11.16 -23.11 -2.18
C ASP A 286 -11.25 -23.14 -3.71
N GLY A 287 -11.25 -24.35 -4.28
CA GLY A 287 -11.41 -24.54 -5.73
C GLY A 287 -10.27 -23.95 -6.58
N GLY A 288 -9.12 -23.65 -5.96
CA GLY A 288 -7.97 -23.03 -6.64
C GLY A 288 -8.07 -21.51 -6.76
N ALA A 289 -8.99 -20.86 -6.03
CA ALA A 289 -9.04 -19.41 -5.93
C ALA A 289 -7.77 -18.86 -5.24
N VAL A 290 -7.35 -17.67 -5.64
CA VAL A 290 -6.13 -17.02 -5.13
C VAL A 290 -6.52 -15.84 -4.24
N PHE A 291 -5.79 -15.66 -3.14
CA PHE A 291 -5.89 -14.46 -2.31
C PHE A 291 -5.10 -13.31 -2.94
N GLU A 292 -5.78 -12.19 -3.16
CA GLU A 292 -5.22 -10.92 -3.65
C GLU A 292 -6.13 -9.76 -3.26
N HIS A 293 -5.80 -8.51 -3.56
CA HIS A 293 -6.55 -7.38 -2.98
C HIS A 293 -8.05 -7.37 -3.30
N SER A 294 -8.48 -7.95 -4.42
CA SER A 294 -9.92 -8.09 -4.72
C SER A 294 -10.63 -9.15 -3.86
N SER A 295 -9.89 -9.93 -3.07
CA SER A 295 -10.40 -10.78 -1.99
C SER A 295 -11.03 -9.94 -0.86
N ILE A 296 -10.61 -8.69 -0.69
CA ILE A 296 -11.20 -7.72 0.26
C ILE A 296 -12.64 -7.39 -0.16
N PRO A 297 -12.90 -6.77 -1.34
CA PRO A 297 -14.27 -6.47 -1.75
C PRO A 297 -15.10 -7.74 -1.98
N ALA A 298 -14.50 -8.86 -2.40
CA ALA A 298 -15.22 -10.13 -2.49
C ALA A 298 -15.77 -10.60 -1.13
N THR A 299 -14.92 -10.58 -0.09
CA THR A 299 -15.32 -11.01 1.27
C THR A 299 -16.27 -10.01 1.91
N VAL A 300 -16.01 -8.71 1.79
CA VAL A 300 -16.86 -7.64 2.33
C VAL A 300 -18.26 -7.69 1.69
N ARG A 301 -18.34 -7.85 0.36
CA ARG A 301 -19.62 -8.04 -0.35
C ARG A 301 -20.34 -9.29 0.14
N LYS A 302 -19.64 -10.42 0.27
CA LYS A 302 -20.24 -11.68 0.75
C LYS A 302 -20.86 -11.55 2.14
N LEU A 303 -20.20 -10.81 3.04
CA LEU A 303 -20.66 -10.64 4.43
C LEU A 303 -21.76 -9.57 4.56
N PHE A 304 -21.62 -8.44 3.88
CA PHE A 304 -22.41 -7.23 4.17
C PHE A 304 -23.26 -6.73 3.00
N ALA A 305 -23.13 -7.33 1.82
CA ALA A 305 -23.96 -7.03 0.65
C ALA A 305 -24.22 -8.31 -0.18
N PRO A 306 -24.74 -9.41 0.41
CA PRO A 306 -24.80 -10.73 -0.25
C PRO A 306 -25.68 -10.78 -1.50
N ALA A 307 -26.63 -9.83 -1.64
CA ALA A 307 -27.47 -9.70 -2.83
C ALA A 307 -26.79 -8.94 -3.98
N ALA A 308 -25.68 -8.24 -3.72
CA ALA A 308 -24.97 -7.48 -4.73
C ALA A 308 -24.15 -8.40 -5.65
N ALA A 309 -24.17 -8.08 -6.94
CA ALA A 309 -23.29 -8.71 -7.92
C ALA A 309 -21.81 -8.34 -7.64
N PRO A 310 -20.85 -9.18 -8.05
CA PRO A 310 -19.43 -8.80 -8.05
C PRO A 310 -19.18 -7.49 -8.79
N LEU A 311 -18.19 -6.72 -8.34
CA LEU A 311 -17.79 -5.46 -8.96
C LEU A 311 -17.20 -5.69 -10.36
N THR A 312 -16.38 -6.72 -10.50
CA THR A 312 -15.71 -7.10 -11.75
C THR A 312 -15.57 -8.62 -11.85
N ARG A 313 -14.87 -9.11 -12.88
CA ARG A 313 -14.51 -10.54 -12.92
C ARG A 313 -13.46 -10.92 -11.88
N ARG A 314 -12.72 -9.94 -11.33
CA ARG A 314 -11.62 -10.19 -10.39
C ARG A 314 -12.16 -10.65 -9.04
N ASP A 315 -13.01 -9.85 -8.39
CA ASP A 315 -13.66 -10.21 -7.13
C ASP A 315 -14.70 -11.33 -7.28
N ALA A 316 -15.23 -11.55 -8.49
CA ALA A 316 -16.08 -12.72 -8.77
C ALA A 316 -15.34 -14.06 -8.63
N THR A 317 -14.00 -14.06 -8.78
CA THR A 317 -13.16 -15.28 -8.76
C THR A 317 -12.12 -15.29 -7.65
N ALA A 318 -11.93 -14.16 -6.96
CA ALA A 318 -11.00 -14.05 -5.84
C ALA A 318 -11.42 -14.96 -4.69
N ALA A 319 -10.44 -15.47 -3.95
CA ALA A 319 -10.73 -16.21 -2.73
C ALA A 319 -11.39 -15.28 -1.70
N THR A 320 -12.28 -15.81 -0.85
CA THR A 320 -12.82 -15.08 0.30
C THR A 320 -12.30 -15.70 1.59
N PHE A 321 -12.14 -14.89 2.64
CA PHE A 321 -11.42 -15.31 3.86
C PHE A 321 -12.31 -15.49 5.09
N GLU A 322 -13.64 -15.33 4.99
CA GLU A 322 -14.55 -15.55 6.11
C GLU A 322 -14.55 -17.01 6.58
N GLY A 323 -14.26 -17.97 5.69
CA GLY A 323 -14.13 -19.39 6.03
C GLY A 323 -12.96 -19.70 6.98
N VAL A 324 -11.98 -18.78 7.12
CA VAL A 324 -10.85 -18.91 8.05
C VAL A 324 -11.32 -18.73 9.50
N LEU A 325 -12.46 -18.04 9.72
CA LEU A 325 -13.12 -17.89 11.02
C LEU A 325 -13.85 -19.20 11.42
N SER A 326 -13.07 -20.25 11.67
CA SER A 326 -13.55 -21.64 11.72
C SER A 326 -13.94 -22.15 13.10
N LEU A 327 -13.61 -21.42 14.18
CA LEU A 327 -13.96 -21.86 15.53
C LEU A 327 -15.45 -21.64 15.83
N ALA A 328 -16.04 -22.54 16.62
CA ALA A 328 -17.44 -22.41 17.05
C ALA A 328 -17.63 -21.42 18.21
N ALA A 329 -16.55 -21.09 18.94
CA ALA A 329 -16.55 -20.17 20.06
C ALA A 329 -15.28 -19.30 20.03
N PRO A 330 -15.33 -18.06 20.51
CA PRO A 330 -14.18 -17.17 20.52
C PRO A 330 -13.10 -17.71 21.48
N ARG A 331 -11.85 -17.63 21.06
CA ARG A 331 -10.68 -17.90 21.88
C ARG A 331 -10.56 -16.89 23.02
N THR A 332 -10.31 -17.40 24.21
CA THR A 332 -10.06 -16.60 25.42
C THR A 332 -8.57 -16.29 25.64
N ASP A 333 -7.68 -16.84 24.81
CA ASP A 333 -6.22 -16.74 24.96
C ASP A 333 -5.54 -15.76 23.99
N CYS A 334 -6.32 -14.98 23.22
CA CYS A 334 -5.77 -13.95 22.34
C CYS A 334 -5.05 -12.88 23.17
N PRO A 335 -3.82 -12.44 22.80
CA PRO A 335 -3.06 -11.49 23.60
C PRO A 335 -3.83 -10.17 23.76
N ALA A 336 -3.82 -9.55 24.94
CA ALA A 336 -4.47 -8.26 25.15
C ALA A 336 -3.57 -7.07 24.76
N SER A 337 -2.26 -7.31 24.75
CA SER A 337 -1.22 -6.37 24.36
C SER A 337 -0.15 -7.09 23.55
N LEU A 338 0.54 -6.37 22.68
CA LEU A 338 1.64 -6.90 21.89
C LEU A 338 2.99 -6.47 22.48
N PRO A 339 4.12 -7.07 22.05
CA PRO A 339 5.45 -6.57 22.39
C PRO A 339 5.63 -5.09 21.97
N PRO A 340 6.55 -4.36 22.61
CA PRO A 340 6.87 -3.00 22.17
C PRO A 340 7.50 -3.01 20.77
N ALA A 341 7.28 -1.94 20.01
CA ALA A 341 7.94 -1.73 18.74
C ALA A 341 9.48 -1.68 18.90
N PRO A 342 10.23 -2.12 17.88
CA PRO A 342 11.69 -2.11 17.93
C PRO A 342 12.24 -0.68 17.91
N THR A 343 13.48 -0.49 18.36
CA THR A 343 14.10 0.84 18.49
C THR A 343 15.11 1.14 17.39
N HIS A 344 14.78 0.83 16.13
CA HIS A 344 15.72 0.95 14.99
C HIS A 344 16.42 2.32 14.91
N ARG A 345 15.67 3.42 15.02
CA ARG A 345 16.21 4.80 15.04
C ARG A 345 17.15 5.12 16.21
N ALA A 346 17.04 4.43 17.33
CA ALA A 346 17.90 4.67 18.49
C ALA A 346 19.27 3.97 18.36
N ILE A 347 19.34 2.92 17.53
CA ILE A 347 20.52 2.03 17.45
C ILE A 347 21.18 1.99 16.07
N THR A 348 20.53 2.50 15.02
CA THR A 348 21.05 2.50 13.65
C THR A 348 21.70 3.85 13.30
N PRO A 349 23.04 3.91 13.15
CA PRO A 349 23.72 5.13 12.73
C PRO A 349 23.23 5.63 11.37
N GLY A 350 22.90 6.91 11.26
CA GLY A 350 22.50 7.54 10.00
C GLY A 350 20.99 7.70 9.79
N LEU A 351 20.14 7.09 10.63
CA LEU A 351 18.72 7.45 10.64
C LEU A 351 18.55 8.84 11.29
N PRO A 352 17.80 9.77 10.67
CA PRO A 352 17.58 11.09 11.24
C PRO A 352 16.82 10.97 12.58
N PRO A 353 17.17 11.79 13.59
CA PRO A 353 16.38 11.86 14.81
C PRO A 353 14.95 12.34 14.51
N LEU A 354 13.99 12.03 15.38
CA LEU A 354 12.57 12.44 15.21
C LEU A 354 12.39 13.95 14.96
N SER A 355 13.27 14.78 15.55
CA SER A 355 13.27 16.23 15.39
C SER A 355 13.79 16.72 14.03
N ALA A 356 14.42 15.86 13.23
CA ALA A 356 14.96 16.17 11.91
C ALA A 356 14.15 15.54 10.77
N LEU A 357 13.05 14.84 11.06
CA LEU A 357 12.23 14.17 10.06
C LEU A 357 11.58 15.12 9.05
N GLY A 358 11.27 14.56 7.88
CA GLY A 358 10.56 15.25 6.82
C GLY A 358 11.43 16.12 5.91
N ALA A 359 12.76 15.99 5.99
CA ALA A 359 13.71 16.69 5.12
C ALA A 359 13.98 15.94 3.80
N ALA A 360 13.53 14.69 3.68
CA ALA A 360 13.64 13.93 2.44
C ALA A 360 12.68 14.49 1.37
N PRO A 361 13.02 14.38 0.06
CA PRO A 361 12.08 14.70 -1.01
C PRO A 361 10.83 13.81 -0.94
N MET A 362 9.67 14.35 -1.30
CA MET A 362 8.45 13.54 -1.35
C MET A 362 8.54 12.38 -2.35
N SER A 363 7.97 11.24 -1.97
CA SER A 363 7.75 10.10 -2.86
C SER A 363 6.71 10.41 -3.95
N ASP A 364 6.66 9.58 -5.00
CA ASP A 364 5.66 9.74 -6.05
C ASP A 364 4.22 9.58 -5.55
N LEU A 365 4.03 8.75 -4.52
CA LEU A 365 2.77 8.55 -3.81
C LEU A 365 2.36 9.81 -3.04
N GLN A 366 3.25 10.33 -2.20
CA GLN A 366 3.05 11.56 -1.44
C GLN A 366 2.77 12.76 -2.36
N LYS A 367 3.45 12.86 -3.50
CA LYS A 367 3.11 13.87 -4.51
C LYS A 367 1.69 13.68 -5.05
N GLY A 368 1.27 12.43 -5.29
CA GLY A 368 -0.10 12.10 -5.68
C GLY A 368 -1.14 12.56 -4.65
N PHE A 369 -0.92 12.27 -3.37
CA PHE A 369 -1.79 12.71 -2.28
C PHE A 369 -1.86 14.23 -2.17
N ALA A 370 -0.74 14.94 -2.30
CA ALA A 370 -0.71 16.40 -2.34
C ALA A 370 -1.58 16.97 -3.47
N VAL A 371 -1.50 16.40 -4.68
CA VAL A 371 -2.36 16.80 -5.81
C VAL A 371 -3.83 16.53 -5.51
N VAL A 372 -4.17 15.34 -5.01
CA VAL A 372 -5.55 14.98 -4.69
C VAL A 372 -6.11 15.91 -3.60
N ALA A 373 -5.35 16.15 -2.53
CA ALA A 373 -5.72 17.01 -1.42
C ALA A 373 -6.04 18.46 -1.86
N ALA A 374 -5.22 19.02 -2.74
CA ALA A 374 -5.49 20.33 -3.33
C ALA A 374 -6.73 20.29 -4.24
N HIS A 375 -6.81 19.28 -5.11
CA HIS A 375 -7.85 19.20 -6.13
C HIS A 375 -9.26 19.03 -5.55
N VAL A 376 -9.44 18.24 -4.48
CA VAL A 376 -10.75 18.09 -3.81
C VAL A 376 -11.26 19.38 -3.17
N ASN A 377 -10.37 20.36 -2.99
CA ASN A 377 -10.68 21.71 -2.52
C ASN A 377 -10.74 22.75 -3.65
N GLY A 378 -10.68 22.31 -4.92
CA GLY A 378 -10.72 23.20 -6.08
C GLY A 378 -9.40 23.94 -6.35
N GLU A 379 -8.31 23.51 -5.73
CA GLU A 379 -6.99 24.08 -5.91
C GLU A 379 -6.11 23.20 -6.81
N MET A 380 -5.18 23.83 -7.51
CA MET A 380 -4.12 23.14 -8.25
C MET A 380 -2.80 23.40 -7.53
N VAL A 381 -1.92 22.39 -7.51
CA VAL A 381 -0.61 22.50 -6.90
C VAL A 381 0.48 22.18 -7.93
N ASP A 382 1.44 23.09 -8.03
CA ASP A 382 2.65 22.95 -8.85
C ASP A 382 3.89 22.91 -7.95
N GLY A 383 5.05 22.58 -8.53
CA GLY A 383 6.34 22.65 -7.82
C GLY A 383 6.57 21.57 -6.77
N LEU A 384 5.76 20.50 -6.77
CA LEU A 384 5.89 19.38 -5.82
C LEU A 384 7.24 18.67 -5.88
N ASP A 385 7.96 18.72 -7.01
CA ASP A 385 9.28 18.11 -7.15
C ASP A 385 10.36 18.80 -6.31
N GLY A 386 10.15 20.07 -5.95
CA GLY A 386 11.05 20.82 -5.07
C GLY A 386 10.72 20.72 -3.59
N MET A 387 9.60 20.07 -3.23
CA MET A 387 9.12 20.00 -1.86
C MET A 387 9.69 18.79 -1.11
N VAL A 388 9.99 19.01 0.16
CA VAL A 388 10.30 17.92 1.11
C VAL A 388 9.02 17.39 1.75
N GLU A 389 9.10 16.21 2.35
CA GLU A 389 7.98 15.56 3.03
C GLU A 389 7.27 16.44 4.04
N ARG A 390 8.02 17.24 4.82
CA ARG A 390 7.45 18.16 5.80
C ARG A 390 6.56 19.23 5.15
N GLU A 391 6.98 19.77 4.02
CA GLU A 391 6.21 20.77 3.27
C GLU A 391 4.97 20.13 2.65
N GLY A 392 5.11 18.91 2.13
CA GLY A 392 4.00 18.07 1.69
C GLY A 392 2.98 17.79 2.79
N ALA A 393 3.44 17.39 3.98
CA ALA A 393 2.60 17.13 5.14
C ALA A 393 1.81 18.38 5.52
N ALA A 394 2.46 19.55 5.58
CA ALA A 394 1.80 20.82 5.88
C ALA A 394 0.71 21.17 4.85
N LEU A 395 0.99 20.94 3.56
CA LEU A 395 0.02 21.15 2.48
C LEU A 395 -1.17 20.22 2.61
N VAL A 396 -0.94 18.92 2.77
CA VAL A 396 -2.00 17.91 2.89
C VAL A 396 -2.85 18.17 4.13
N ASN A 397 -2.23 18.39 5.29
CA ASN A 397 -2.95 18.63 6.55
C ASN A 397 -3.88 19.85 6.44
N ARG A 398 -3.43 20.93 5.79
CA ARG A 398 -4.26 22.12 5.56
C ARG A 398 -5.51 21.79 4.73
N HIS A 399 -5.34 21.02 3.66
CA HIS A 399 -6.44 20.63 2.78
C HIS A 399 -7.38 19.61 3.42
N MET A 400 -6.86 18.67 4.20
CA MET A 400 -7.67 17.68 4.92
C MET A 400 -8.46 18.31 6.05
N ALA A 401 -7.90 19.28 6.77
CA ALA A 401 -8.65 20.07 7.76
C ALA A 401 -9.84 20.82 7.11
N ALA A 402 -9.64 21.39 5.93
CA ALA A 402 -10.71 22.04 5.17
C ALA A 402 -11.79 21.04 4.71
N LEU A 403 -11.38 19.84 4.28
CA LEU A 403 -12.28 18.77 3.86
C LEU A 403 -13.12 18.24 5.04
N GLN A 404 -12.49 18.00 6.19
CA GLN A 404 -13.15 17.57 7.42
C GLN A 404 -14.18 18.61 7.90
N ALA A 405 -13.82 19.90 7.91
CA ALA A 405 -14.75 20.96 8.29
C ALA A 405 -16.01 20.98 7.41
N ARG A 406 -15.87 20.68 6.10
CA ARG A 406 -17.01 20.53 5.18
C ARG A 406 -17.85 19.28 5.51
N GLY A 407 -17.20 18.14 5.76
CA GLY A 407 -17.89 16.90 6.13
C GLY A 407 -18.71 17.04 7.41
N SER A 408 -18.14 17.65 8.46
CA SER A 408 -18.85 17.90 9.72
C SER A 408 -20.06 18.81 9.54
N ALA A 409 -19.97 19.84 8.68
CA ALA A 409 -21.10 20.72 8.39
C ALA A 409 -22.26 19.97 7.71
N VAL A 410 -21.95 19.07 6.77
CA VAL A 410 -22.95 18.23 6.10
C VAL A 410 -23.61 17.26 7.07
N ALA A 411 -22.84 16.59 7.94
CA ALA A 411 -23.38 15.66 8.93
C ALA A 411 -24.29 16.32 9.98
N SER A 412 -24.12 17.64 10.20
CA SER A 412 -24.91 18.42 11.16
C SER A 412 -26.19 19.05 10.59
N ALA A 413 -26.37 19.03 9.27
CA ALA A 413 -27.50 19.61 8.54
C ALA A 413 -28.53 18.54 8.18
#